data_AF-A0A255Z5N7-F1
#
_entry.id   AF-A0A255Z5N7-F1
#
_cell.length_a   1.000
_cell.length_b   1.000
_cell.length_c   1.000
_cell.angle_alpha   90.00
_cell.angle_beta   90.00
_cell.angle_gamma   90.00
#
_symmetry.space_group_name_H-M   'P 1'
#
loop_
_entity.id
_entity.type
_entity.pdbx_description
1 polymer ?
#
loop_
_entity_poly.entity_id
_entity_poly.type
_entity_poly.pdbx_seq_one_letter_code
_entity_poly.pdbx_strand_id
1 'polypeptide(L)'
;MRHFTVHAAALLAALALPLAPAAAQPAQMAATASEDARLTAFLDAEFAEWVKGQPQLATRPGLKTGGDKWNDISDAAADAQVKWRQASVVRMKAMIDRAKLSAEGQVNYDIWALEAERAALSNANRIQRPPFYSRLYSLHSQLPDFLINTHTVADGTDLKNYVARLKSIPAQLVWAGWSSVSALA
;
A
#
# COMPACT_ATOMS: atom_id res chain seq x y z
N MET A 1 -55.40 24.42 57.68
CA MET A 1 -54.15 24.20 58.45
C MET A 1 -52.98 24.79 57.67
N ARG A 2 -52.44 25.91 58.19
CA ARG A 2 -51.07 26.48 58.10
C ARG A 2 -50.45 26.69 56.70
N HIS A 3 -50.54 27.91 56.12
CA HIS A 3 -49.53 29.01 56.11
C HIS A 3 -48.20 28.61 55.42
N PHE A 4 -47.65 29.32 54.43
CA PHE A 4 -47.13 30.69 54.51
C PHE A 4 -46.85 31.29 53.12
N THR A 5 -47.09 32.60 52.96
CA THR A 5 -46.47 33.46 51.94
C THR A 5 -45.13 34.01 52.46
N VAL A 6 -44.09 34.06 51.62
CA VAL A 6 -42.90 34.92 51.83
C VAL A 6 -42.42 35.46 50.47
N HIS A 7 -42.09 36.74 50.46
CA HIS A 7 -41.59 37.54 49.33
C HIS A 7 -40.08 37.40 49.12
N ALA A 8 -39.65 37.78 47.91
CA ALA A 8 -38.37 38.43 47.56
C ALA A 8 -37.04 37.65 47.69
N ALA A 9 -36.29 37.55 46.59
CA ALA A 9 -35.13 38.42 46.32
C ALA A 9 -34.29 37.87 45.15
N ALA A 10 -33.74 38.82 44.39
CA ALA A 10 -32.93 38.63 43.20
C ALA A 10 -31.58 37.96 43.46
N LEU A 11 -31.03 37.27 42.45
CA LEU A 11 -29.62 37.39 42.04
C LEU A 11 -29.42 36.77 40.64
N LEU A 12 -29.48 37.64 39.63
CA LEU A 12 -28.93 37.41 38.29
C LEU A 12 -27.40 37.37 38.41
N ALA A 13 -26.82 36.18 38.48
CA ALA A 13 -25.39 35.99 38.25
C ALA A 13 -25.17 35.71 36.75
N ALA A 14 -24.90 36.77 36.00
CA ALA A 14 -24.44 36.67 34.62
C ALA A 14 -23.01 36.08 34.63
N LEU A 15 -22.88 34.80 34.25
CA LEU A 15 -21.59 34.23 33.86
C LEU A 15 -21.19 34.83 32.52
N ALA A 16 -20.39 35.89 32.55
CA ALA A 16 -19.63 36.33 31.39
C ALA A 16 -18.48 35.35 31.15
N LEU A 17 -18.70 34.38 30.26
CA LEU A 17 -17.60 33.63 29.65
C LEU A 17 -16.81 34.59 28.75
N PRO A 18 -15.47 34.66 28.86
CA PRO A 18 -14.67 35.36 27.88
C PRO A 18 -14.75 34.58 26.57
N LEU A 19 -15.45 35.15 25.59
CA LEU A 19 -15.44 34.69 24.22
C LEU A 19 -14.06 35.02 23.63
N ALA A 20 -13.12 34.08 23.76
CA ALA A 20 -11.85 34.16 23.04
C ALA A 20 -12.13 34.05 21.52
N PRO A 21 -11.49 34.86 20.68
CA PRO A 21 -11.71 34.79 19.24
C PRO A 21 -11.08 33.50 18.68
N ALA A 22 -11.93 32.52 18.38
CA ALA A 22 -11.60 31.34 17.58
C ALA A 22 -11.46 31.74 16.10
N ALA A 23 -10.43 32.53 15.76
CA ALA A 23 -10.20 32.99 14.39
C ALA A 23 -9.11 32.20 13.63
N ALA A 24 -8.52 31.15 14.22
CA ALA A 24 -7.43 30.38 13.60
C ALA A 24 -7.85 29.04 12.97
N GLN A 25 -9.09 28.59 13.13
CA GLN A 25 -9.54 27.25 12.70
C GLN A 25 -9.77 27.03 11.19
N PRO A 26 -10.27 28.00 10.39
CA PRO A 26 -10.62 27.70 9.00
C PRO A 26 -9.40 27.44 8.11
N ALA A 27 -8.34 28.23 8.28
CA ALA A 27 -7.14 28.15 7.45
C ALA A 27 -6.33 26.87 7.71
N GLN A 28 -6.22 26.45 8.97
CA GLN A 28 -5.53 25.21 9.32
C GLN A 28 -6.27 23.98 8.80
N MET A 29 -7.60 23.95 8.93
CA MET A 29 -8.42 22.83 8.45
C MET A 29 -8.40 22.72 6.92
N ALA A 30 -8.43 23.85 6.22
CA ALA A 30 -8.26 23.89 4.76
C ALA A 30 -6.85 23.46 4.31
N ALA A 31 -5.81 23.88 5.03
CA ALA A 31 -4.44 23.45 4.75
C ALA A 31 -4.24 21.94 4.96
N THR A 32 -4.85 21.37 6.01
CA THR A 32 -4.82 19.93 6.27
C THR A 32 -5.53 19.13 5.20
N ALA A 33 -6.75 19.52 4.81
CA ALA A 33 -7.47 18.86 3.74
C ALA A 33 -6.70 18.89 2.40
N SER A 34 -5.99 19.99 2.13
CA SER A 34 -5.12 20.14 0.96
C SER A 34 -3.91 19.20 1.01
N GLU A 35 -3.21 19.13 2.15
CA GLU A 35 -2.01 18.31 2.26
C GLU A 35 -2.33 16.80 2.24
N ASP A 36 -3.45 16.38 2.84
CA ASP A 36 -3.95 15.01 2.74
C ASP A 36 -4.26 14.62 1.28
N ALA A 37 -4.90 15.52 0.52
CA ALA A 37 -5.16 15.28 -0.90
C ALA A 37 -3.86 15.14 -1.72
N ARG A 38 -2.82 15.91 -1.38
CA ARG A 38 -1.50 15.80 -2.01
C ARG A 38 -0.82 14.48 -1.67
N LEU A 39 -0.92 14.02 -0.42
CA LEU A 39 -0.40 12.72 -0.02
C LEU A 39 -1.14 11.60 -0.77
N THR A 40 -2.46 11.62 -0.82
CA THR A 40 -3.25 10.61 -1.56
C THR A 40 -2.85 10.56 -3.02
N ALA A 41 -2.78 11.71 -3.70
CA ALA A 41 -2.36 11.77 -5.09
C ALA A 41 -0.93 11.25 -5.32
N PHE A 42 -0.02 11.50 -4.39
CA PHE A 42 1.34 10.95 -4.42
C PHE A 42 1.31 9.41 -4.29
N LEU A 43 0.58 8.87 -3.31
CA LEU A 43 0.49 7.43 -3.07
C LEU A 43 -0.16 6.70 -4.24
N ASP A 44 -1.21 7.28 -4.84
CA ASP A 44 -1.87 6.74 -6.03
C ASP A 44 -0.91 6.67 -7.23
N ALA A 45 -0.10 7.71 -7.44
CA ALA A 45 0.88 7.73 -8.52
C ALA A 45 1.99 6.68 -8.33
N GLU A 46 2.50 6.53 -7.10
CA GLU A 46 3.49 5.49 -6.78
C GLU A 46 2.89 4.08 -6.91
N PHE A 47 1.62 3.88 -6.51
CA PHE A 47 0.92 2.62 -6.72
C PHE A 47 0.76 2.30 -8.21
N ALA A 48 0.34 3.28 -9.02
CA ALA A 48 0.20 3.11 -10.46
C ALA A 48 1.54 2.74 -11.13
N GLU A 49 2.65 3.33 -10.69
CA GLU A 49 3.99 2.96 -11.17
C GLU A 49 4.35 1.53 -10.77
N TRP A 50 4.11 1.14 -9.51
CA TRP A 50 4.37 -0.21 -9.05
C TRP A 50 3.58 -1.28 -9.83
N VAL A 51 2.30 -1.01 -10.13
CA VAL A 51 1.43 -1.92 -10.89
C VAL A 51 1.99 -2.24 -12.27
N LYS A 52 2.72 -1.33 -12.92
CA LYS A 52 3.35 -1.59 -14.24
C LYS A 52 4.36 -2.74 -14.19
N GLY A 53 5.03 -2.91 -13.05
CA GLY A 53 5.96 -4.01 -12.78
C GLY A 53 5.31 -5.24 -12.16
N GLN A 54 3.98 -5.26 -11.99
CA GLN A 54 3.24 -6.33 -11.32
C GLN A 54 2.09 -6.86 -12.20
N PRO A 55 2.38 -7.59 -13.30
CA PRO A 55 1.37 -8.16 -14.19
C PRO A 55 0.23 -8.92 -13.49
N GLN A 56 0.54 -9.65 -12.41
CA GLN A 56 -0.48 -10.41 -11.66
C GLN A 56 -1.38 -9.49 -10.84
N LEU A 57 -0.83 -8.42 -10.26
CA LEU A 57 -1.61 -7.40 -9.55
C LEU A 57 -2.51 -6.64 -10.53
N ALA A 58 -1.99 -6.28 -11.71
CA ALA A 58 -2.75 -5.60 -12.76
C ALA A 58 -3.95 -6.43 -13.27
N THR A 59 -3.85 -7.77 -13.23
CA THR A 59 -4.94 -8.66 -13.66
C THR A 59 -6.15 -8.58 -12.72
N ARG A 60 -5.94 -8.36 -11.41
CA ARG A 60 -7.04 -8.32 -10.40
C ARG A 60 -8.10 -7.24 -10.66
N PRO A 61 -7.75 -5.98 -10.96
CA PRO A 61 -8.70 -4.96 -11.37
C PRO A 61 -9.14 -5.08 -12.85
N GLY A 62 -8.74 -6.13 -13.57
CA GLY A 62 -9.12 -6.36 -14.97
C GLY A 62 -8.27 -5.63 -16.00
N LEU A 63 -7.09 -5.11 -15.64
CA LEU A 63 -6.17 -4.51 -16.61
C LEU A 63 -5.55 -5.61 -17.48
N LYS A 64 -5.65 -5.45 -18.81
CA LYS A 64 -5.09 -6.40 -19.77
C LYS A 64 -3.58 -6.24 -20.01
N THR A 65 -3.00 -5.12 -19.57
CA THR A 65 -1.57 -4.82 -19.73
C THR A 65 -0.72 -5.86 -19.01
N GLY A 66 0.16 -6.54 -19.75
CA GLY A 66 0.99 -7.62 -19.21
C GLY A 66 0.22 -8.90 -18.87
N GLY A 67 -1.01 -9.08 -19.37
CA GLY A 67 -1.84 -10.26 -19.09
C GLY A 67 -1.21 -11.61 -19.47
N ASP A 68 -0.20 -11.59 -20.33
CA ASP A 68 0.60 -12.74 -20.76
C ASP A 68 1.79 -13.06 -19.85
N LYS A 69 2.11 -12.19 -18.88
CA LYS A 69 3.32 -12.27 -18.06
C LYS A 69 3.04 -12.64 -16.60
N TRP A 70 4.04 -13.25 -15.99
CA TRP A 70 4.18 -13.42 -14.54
C TRP A 70 4.97 -12.24 -13.95
N ASN A 71 4.85 -12.03 -12.64
CA ASN A 71 5.74 -11.11 -11.95
C ASN A 71 7.19 -11.64 -12.05
N ASP A 72 8.16 -10.73 -12.19
CA ASP A 72 9.58 -11.11 -12.16
C ASP A 72 9.99 -11.43 -10.72
N ILE A 73 10.33 -12.69 -10.48
CA ILE A 73 10.73 -13.21 -9.16
C ILE A 73 12.25 -13.24 -8.96
N SER A 74 13.02 -12.66 -9.88
CA SER A 74 14.48 -12.64 -9.80
C SER A 74 14.99 -11.76 -8.66
N ASP A 75 16.21 -12.07 -8.20
CA ASP A 75 16.96 -11.26 -7.24
C ASP A 75 17.13 -9.80 -7.71
N ALA A 76 17.36 -9.60 -9.01
CA ALA A 76 17.50 -8.27 -9.60
C ALA A 76 16.20 -7.47 -9.53
N ALA A 77 15.05 -8.10 -9.79
CA ALA A 77 13.75 -7.47 -9.66
C ALA A 77 13.42 -7.12 -8.20
N ALA A 78 13.77 -8.00 -7.26
CA ALA A 78 13.62 -7.74 -5.83
C ALA A 78 14.47 -6.54 -5.38
N ASP A 79 15.73 -6.47 -5.81
CA ASP A 79 16.63 -5.36 -5.51
C ASP A 79 16.13 -4.03 -6.13
N ALA A 80 15.63 -4.08 -7.36
CA ALA A 80 15.03 -2.93 -8.03
C ALA A 80 13.78 -2.42 -7.28
N GLN A 81 12.93 -3.33 -6.80
CA GLN A 81 11.75 -2.98 -6.01
C GLN A 81 12.13 -2.26 -4.71
N VAL A 82 13.15 -2.74 -3.98
CA VAL A 82 13.63 -2.08 -2.75
C VAL A 82 14.15 -0.68 -3.07
N LYS A 83 14.99 -0.54 -4.10
CA LYS A 83 15.53 0.77 -4.51
C LYS A 83 14.43 1.75 -4.86
N TRP A 84 13.43 1.30 -5.64
CA TRP A 84 12.28 2.12 -5.99
C TRP A 84 11.49 2.57 -4.75
N ARG A 85 11.23 1.65 -3.80
CA ARG A 85 10.48 1.92 -2.57
C ARG A 85 11.21 2.89 -1.64
N GLN A 86 12.52 2.76 -1.51
CA GLN A 86 13.33 3.72 -0.74
C GLN A 86 13.33 5.10 -1.40
N ALA A 87 13.47 5.15 -2.73
CA ALA A 87 13.42 6.41 -3.47
C ALA A 87 12.04 7.09 -3.38
N SER A 88 10.94 6.33 -3.34
CA SER A 88 9.59 6.91 -3.17
C SER A 88 9.42 7.55 -1.80
N VAL A 89 9.97 6.97 -0.73
CA VAL A 89 9.96 7.61 0.60
C VAL A 89 10.74 8.93 0.60
N VAL A 90 11.89 8.99 -0.08
CA VAL A 90 12.65 10.24 -0.21
C VAL A 90 11.83 11.30 -0.94
N ARG A 91 11.17 10.95 -2.05
CA ARG A 91 10.27 11.85 -2.78
C ARG A 91 9.10 12.32 -1.89
N MET A 92 8.45 11.40 -1.19
CA MET A 92 7.33 11.70 -0.29
C MET A 92 7.74 12.72 0.78
N LYS A 93 8.86 12.47 1.48
CA LYS A 93 9.38 13.35 2.54
C LYS A 93 9.76 14.75 2.04
N ALA A 94 10.13 14.87 0.76
CA ALA A 94 10.45 16.16 0.13
C ALA A 94 9.21 16.93 -0.32
N MET A 95 8.11 16.25 -0.63
CA MET A 95 6.91 16.85 -1.21
C MET A 95 5.78 17.09 -0.19
N ILE A 96 5.74 16.31 0.89
CA ILE A 96 4.63 16.26 1.85
C ILE A 96 5.12 16.66 3.24
N ASP A 97 4.48 17.68 3.81
CA ASP A 97 4.72 18.14 5.17
C ASP A 97 3.87 17.33 6.17
N ARG A 98 4.52 16.35 6.83
CA ARG A 98 3.84 15.47 7.79
C ARG A 98 3.08 16.23 8.89
N ALA A 99 3.54 17.40 9.31
CA ALA A 99 2.91 18.17 10.39
C ALA A 99 1.59 18.82 9.98
N LYS A 100 1.34 18.98 8.67
CA LYS A 100 0.11 19.54 8.12
C LYS A 100 -0.95 18.49 7.80
N LEU A 101 -0.57 17.21 7.75
CA LEU A 101 -1.48 16.10 7.55
C LEU A 101 -2.44 15.93 8.73
N SER A 102 -3.63 15.40 8.44
CA SER A 102 -4.55 14.94 9.49
C SER A 102 -3.95 13.77 10.27
N ALA A 103 -4.60 13.38 11.37
CA ALA A 103 -4.16 12.21 12.13
C ALA A 103 -4.13 10.94 11.26
N GLU A 104 -5.11 10.76 10.37
CA GLU A 104 -5.15 9.64 9.42
C GLU A 104 -4.05 9.77 8.35
N GLY A 105 -3.89 10.97 7.79
CA GLY A 105 -2.82 11.25 6.83
C GLY A 105 -1.43 10.95 7.37
N GLN A 106 -1.16 11.31 8.64
CA GLN A 106 0.09 10.98 9.33
C GLN A 106 0.31 9.47 9.45
N VAL A 107 -0.73 8.69 9.74
CA VAL A 107 -0.65 7.23 9.78
C VAL A 107 -0.30 6.67 8.41
N ASN A 108 -0.97 7.11 7.34
CA ASN A 108 -0.70 6.64 5.98
C ASN A 108 0.73 6.99 5.53
N TYR A 109 1.19 8.20 5.86
CA TYR A 109 2.57 8.64 5.64
C TYR A 109 3.58 7.73 6.34
N ASP A 110 3.34 7.44 7.63
CA ASP A 110 4.24 6.62 8.44
C ASP A 110 4.26 5.15 7.97
N ILE A 111 3.10 4.61 7.58
CA ILE A 111 3.00 3.27 6.98
C ILE A 111 3.83 3.20 5.70
N TRP A 112 3.72 4.19 4.82
CA TRP A 112 4.50 4.18 3.58
C TRP A 112 6.01 4.17 3.84
N ALA A 113 6.47 4.97 4.81
CA ALA A 113 7.87 5.00 5.24
C ALA A 113 8.33 3.64 5.83
N LEU A 114 7.53 3.09 6.75
CA LEU A 114 7.81 1.81 7.40
C LEU A 114 7.89 0.64 6.40
N GLU A 115 7.03 0.62 5.39
CA GLU A 115 7.04 -0.43 4.38
C GLU A 115 8.30 -0.41 3.50
N ALA A 116 8.97 0.73 3.35
CA ALA A 116 10.27 0.77 2.67
C ALA A 116 11.38 0.10 3.49
N GLU A 117 11.37 0.32 4.81
CA GLU A 117 12.31 -0.33 5.72
C GLU A 117 12.06 -1.84 5.78
N ARG A 118 10.79 -2.25 5.86
CA ARG A 118 10.39 -3.67 5.81
C ARG A 118 10.78 -4.32 4.50
N ALA A 119 10.63 -3.65 3.36
CA ALA A 119 11.06 -4.16 2.06
C ALA A 119 12.57 -4.42 2.04
N ALA A 120 13.37 -3.46 2.52
CA ALA A 120 14.82 -3.61 2.60
C ALA A 120 15.24 -4.77 3.52
N LEU A 121 14.65 -4.87 4.71
CA LEU A 121 14.89 -5.95 5.67
C LEU A 121 14.49 -7.32 5.10
N SER A 122 13.34 -7.39 4.44
CA SER A 122 12.82 -8.59 3.80
C SER A 122 13.75 -9.09 2.69
N ASN A 123 14.25 -8.16 1.86
CA ASN A 123 15.18 -8.48 0.78
C ASN A 123 16.55 -8.93 1.31
N ALA A 124 17.09 -8.25 2.32
CA ALA A 124 18.36 -8.62 2.95
C ALA A 124 18.33 -10.02 3.58
N ASN A 125 17.18 -10.43 4.13
CA ASN A 125 17.00 -11.73 4.78
C ASN A 125 16.39 -12.81 3.86
N ARG A 126 16.29 -12.58 2.55
CA ARG A 126 15.57 -13.48 1.62
C ARG A 126 16.14 -14.91 1.59
N ILE A 127 17.46 -15.04 1.69
CA ILE A 127 18.19 -16.33 1.65
C ILE A 127 18.00 -17.13 2.94
N GLN A 128 17.70 -16.45 4.06
CA GLN A 128 17.48 -17.08 5.37
C GLN A 128 16.04 -17.59 5.53
N ARG A 129 15.18 -17.39 4.53
CA ARG A 129 13.83 -17.97 4.54
C ARG A 129 13.93 -19.40 4.01
N PRO A 130 13.47 -20.41 4.79
CA PRO A 130 13.52 -21.81 4.36
C PRO A 130 12.80 -21.98 3.01
N PRO A 131 13.26 -22.93 2.17
CA PRO A 131 12.78 -23.05 0.80
C PRO A 131 11.26 -23.18 0.76
N PHE A 132 10.67 -22.45 -0.18
CA PHE A 132 9.25 -22.20 -0.42
C PHE A 132 8.44 -23.47 -0.76
N TYR A 133 8.44 -24.46 0.13
CA TYR A 133 7.63 -25.67 0.06
C TYR A 133 6.71 -25.75 1.28
N SER A 134 5.95 -24.68 1.53
CA SER A 134 4.79 -24.74 2.41
C SER A 134 3.55 -25.13 1.60
N ARG A 135 2.66 -25.97 2.14
CA ARG A 135 1.45 -26.40 1.41
C ARG A 135 0.56 -25.25 0.93
N LEU A 136 0.61 -24.09 1.59
CA LEU A 136 -0.35 -22.99 1.36
C LEU A 136 0.20 -21.81 0.56
N TYR A 137 1.52 -21.63 0.46
CA TYR A 137 2.09 -20.40 -0.11
C TYR A 137 3.32 -20.63 -0.99
N SER A 138 3.42 -21.82 -1.59
CA SER A 138 4.53 -22.14 -2.49
C SER A 138 4.27 -21.65 -3.91
N LEU A 139 5.33 -21.34 -4.65
CA LEU A 139 5.19 -20.88 -6.04
C LEU A 139 4.45 -21.90 -6.92
N HIS A 140 4.69 -23.20 -6.69
CA HIS A 140 4.03 -24.26 -7.45
C HIS A 140 2.51 -24.37 -7.22
N SER A 141 1.99 -23.91 -6.07
CA SER A 141 0.55 -23.85 -5.81
C SER A 141 -0.06 -22.50 -6.21
N GLN A 142 0.67 -21.41 -5.98
CA GLN A 142 0.20 -20.05 -6.29
C GLN A 142 0.00 -19.79 -7.79
N LEU A 143 0.82 -20.37 -8.67
CA LEU A 143 0.70 -20.15 -10.13
C LEU A 143 -0.61 -20.76 -10.68
N PRO A 144 -0.94 -22.04 -10.42
CA PRO A 144 -2.26 -22.60 -10.76
C PRO A 144 -3.42 -21.85 -10.09
N ASP A 145 -3.32 -21.56 -8.79
CA ASP A 145 -4.39 -20.87 -8.05
C ASP A 145 -4.72 -19.51 -8.65
N PHE A 146 -3.71 -18.76 -9.10
CA PHE A 146 -3.89 -17.49 -9.78
C PHE A 146 -4.62 -17.65 -11.13
N LEU A 147 -4.23 -18.65 -11.93
CA LEU A 147 -4.90 -18.91 -13.22
C LEU A 147 -6.36 -19.29 -13.02
N ILE A 148 -6.67 -20.12 -12.02
CA ILE A 148 -8.02 -20.60 -11.77
C ILE A 148 -8.92 -19.48 -11.22
N ASN A 149 -8.42 -18.72 -10.24
CA ASN A 149 -9.26 -17.83 -9.44
C ASN A 149 -9.16 -16.34 -9.82
N THR A 150 -8.13 -15.92 -10.55
CA THR A 150 -7.89 -14.50 -10.85
C THR A 150 -7.86 -14.20 -12.34
N HIS A 151 -7.25 -15.05 -13.17
CA HIS A 151 -7.17 -14.82 -14.61
C HIS A 151 -8.44 -15.29 -15.32
N THR A 152 -9.45 -14.40 -15.37
CA THR A 152 -10.68 -14.67 -16.12
C THR A 152 -10.43 -14.63 -17.64
N VAL A 153 -11.14 -15.49 -18.37
CA VAL A 153 -11.07 -15.55 -19.84
C VAL A 153 -12.42 -15.10 -20.40
N ALA A 154 -12.51 -13.83 -20.79
CA ALA A 154 -13.74 -13.26 -21.37
C ALA A 154 -13.71 -13.22 -22.90
N ASP A 155 -12.53 -13.11 -23.50
CA ASP A 155 -12.36 -13.02 -24.95
C ASP A 155 -11.11 -13.76 -25.47
N GLY A 156 -10.89 -13.69 -26.79
CA GLY A 156 -9.75 -14.35 -27.44
C GLY A 156 -8.38 -13.76 -27.07
N THR A 157 -8.31 -12.53 -26.58
CA THR A 157 -7.06 -11.93 -26.07
C THR A 157 -6.73 -12.55 -24.72
N ASP A 158 -7.72 -12.66 -23.83
CA ASP A 158 -7.55 -13.25 -22.51
C ASP A 158 -7.14 -14.74 -22.63
N LEU A 159 -7.73 -15.47 -23.59
CA LEU A 159 -7.35 -16.86 -23.86
C LEU A 159 -5.88 -16.97 -24.31
N LYS A 160 -5.41 -16.08 -25.20
CA LYS A 160 -4.00 -16.05 -25.63
C LYS A 160 -3.07 -15.77 -24.45
N ASN A 161 -3.43 -14.79 -23.63
CA ASN A 161 -2.71 -14.42 -22.42
C ASN A 161 -2.64 -15.58 -21.40
N TYR A 162 -3.76 -16.28 -21.20
CA TYR A 162 -3.84 -17.45 -20.34
C TYR A 162 -2.92 -18.57 -20.81
N VAL A 163 -2.93 -18.89 -22.11
CA VAL A 163 -2.04 -19.89 -22.71
C VAL A 163 -0.57 -19.47 -22.60
N ALA A 164 -0.24 -18.18 -22.76
CA ALA A 164 1.12 -17.68 -22.60
C ALA A 164 1.63 -17.85 -21.16
N ARG A 165 0.80 -17.52 -20.16
CA ARG A 165 1.10 -17.75 -18.74
C ARG A 165 1.30 -19.22 -18.43
N LEU A 166 0.42 -20.10 -18.92
CA LEU A 166 0.57 -21.55 -18.75
C LEU A 166 1.91 -22.07 -19.29
N LYS A 167 2.27 -21.68 -20.53
CA LYS A 167 3.51 -22.11 -21.17
C LYS A 167 4.77 -21.60 -20.47
N SER A 168 4.69 -20.48 -19.75
CA SER A 168 5.83 -19.89 -19.04
C SER A 168 5.98 -20.33 -17.59
N ILE A 169 5.05 -21.14 -17.04
CA ILE A 169 5.16 -21.71 -15.69
C ILE A 169 6.50 -22.43 -15.46
N PRO A 170 7.00 -23.30 -16.36
CA PRO A 170 8.28 -23.97 -16.14
C PRO A 170 9.43 -23.00 -15.86
N ALA A 171 9.48 -21.88 -16.59
CA ALA A 171 10.51 -20.85 -16.39
C ALA A 171 10.41 -20.16 -15.01
N GLN A 172 9.21 -20.09 -14.42
CA GLN A 172 9.02 -19.57 -13.06
C GLN A 172 9.51 -20.54 -11.98
N LEU A 173 9.46 -21.85 -12.27
CA LEU A 173 9.82 -22.89 -11.30
C LEU A 173 11.31 -23.24 -11.32
N VAL A 174 12.05 -22.82 -12.35
CA VAL A 174 13.51 -22.95 -12.39
C VAL A 174 14.10 -21.89 -11.47
N TRP A 175 14.36 -22.28 -10.22
CA TRP A 175 15.12 -21.45 -9.30
C TRP A 175 16.59 -21.39 -9.73
N ALA A 176 17.12 -20.17 -9.88
CA ALA A 176 18.50 -19.92 -10.32
C ALA A 176 19.56 -20.62 -9.45
N GLY A 177 19.24 -21.00 -8.20
CA GLY A 177 20.16 -21.66 -7.31
C GLY A 177 20.42 -23.15 -7.59
N TRP A 178 19.65 -23.82 -8.48
CA TRP A 178 20.01 -25.18 -8.94
C TRP A 178 21.10 -25.17 -10.01
N SER A 179 21.18 -24.11 -10.81
CA SER A 179 22.23 -23.92 -11.83
C SER A 179 23.64 -23.79 -11.21
N SER A 180 23.73 -23.29 -9.97
CA SER A 180 24.98 -23.24 -9.19
C SER A 180 25.37 -24.57 -8.55
N VAL A 181 24.43 -25.51 -8.38
CA VAL A 181 24.72 -26.85 -7.85
C VAL A 181 25.20 -27.78 -8.97
N SER A 182 24.69 -27.59 -10.20
CA SER A 182 25.15 -28.33 -11.39
C SER A 182 26.53 -27.89 -11.92
N ALA A 183 27.08 -26.77 -11.45
CA ALA A 183 28.43 -26.32 -11.81
C ALA A 183 29.53 -26.91 -10.91
N LEU A 184 29.15 -27.72 -9.90
CA LEU A 184 30.04 -28.39 -8.95
C LEU A 184 29.97 -29.92 -9.03
N ALA A 185 29.33 -30.48 -10.07
CA ALA A 185 29.27 -31.91 -10.37
C ALA A 185 29.87 -32.16 -11.76
#